data_AF-A0A3B0JTB4-F1
#
_entry.id   AF-A0A3B0JTB4-F1
#
_cell.length_a   1.000
_cell.length_b   1.000
_cell.length_c   1.000
_cell.angle_alpha   90.00
_cell.angle_beta   90.00
_cell.angle_gamma   90.00
#
_symmetry.space_group_name_H-M   'P 1'
#
loop_
_entity.id
_entity.type
_entity.pdbx_description
1 polymer ?
#
loop_
_entity_poly.entity_id
_entity_poly.type
_entity_poly.pdbx_seq_one_letter_code
_entity_poly.pdbx_strand_id
1 'polypeptide(L)'
;MTSIESKRVQYRKYLERAGVIDALSKALIKLYEEQNKPEDAIRFVRKFMCESCPDDAQYDLMKNDLEEAKTSISRLEQELERLRGQIKKSPEEYQALTLAGYKSLTDDEEHVSSLLRKYLTPELVEEYMLITTSAPVDAYLYDCAVSGFEHHDSSVGIYAADPESYDVFSKIFDPIIKDYHSQQDNESDVLQKDTDWGNVDEIENLDPERKYIISARIRIARNIEGFPFFPKLTEKQFIEVEEKVRAATETMDGEHIGSYLTLGDIDAETQQEMVKRHIMFHRGDAYLTTAGCYRFWPTGRGVYHNPAATFLIWVNEEDHLRIISMAPCGDLGDVYNRLVNGLQELEKTLTFARSPRYGFLSACPTNLGTTLRASVHIRLPLLSKDNERLVALADELQLQIRGTGGEHTAIEDGVMDISNRRRLGFTEFELVKSLQDGIVALINAEEELETAGQEG
;
A
#
# COMPACT_ATOMS: atom_id res chain seq x y z
N MET A 1 -21.95 -54.29 6.47
CA MET A 1 -22.16 -53.70 5.13
C MET A 1 -23.65 -53.58 4.89
N THR A 2 -24.25 -52.41 5.13
CA THR A 2 -25.63 -52.17 4.69
C THR A 2 -25.65 -52.25 3.17
N SER A 3 -26.36 -53.26 2.63
CA SER A 3 -26.51 -53.48 1.19
C SER A 3 -26.84 -52.15 0.51
N ILE A 4 -26.24 -51.89 -0.66
CA ILE A 4 -26.54 -50.73 -1.52
C ILE A 4 -28.06 -50.53 -1.66
N GLU A 5 -28.79 -51.64 -1.64
CA GLU A 5 -30.23 -51.72 -1.69
C GLU A 5 -30.91 -51.06 -0.47
N SER A 6 -30.38 -51.25 0.74
CA SER A 6 -30.85 -50.57 1.95
C SER A 6 -30.68 -49.05 1.86
N LYS A 7 -29.55 -48.56 1.29
CA LYS A 7 -29.31 -47.13 1.11
C LYS A 7 -30.27 -46.53 0.07
N ARG A 8 -30.54 -47.25 -1.03
CA ARG A 8 -31.52 -46.84 -2.05
C ARG A 8 -32.94 -46.75 -1.47
N VAL A 9 -33.35 -47.71 -0.67
CA VAL A 9 -34.67 -47.72 -0.01
C VAL A 9 -34.81 -46.55 0.96
N GLN A 10 -33.78 -46.26 1.75
CA GLN A 10 -33.79 -45.10 2.67
C GLN A 10 -33.86 -43.77 1.90
N TYR A 11 -33.08 -43.62 0.83
CA TYR A 11 -33.09 -42.41 0.00
C TYR A 11 -34.44 -42.20 -0.69
N ARG A 12 -35.05 -43.26 -1.21
CA ARG A 12 -36.41 -43.20 -1.78
C ARG A 12 -37.44 -42.78 -0.75
N LYS A 13 -37.42 -43.36 0.46
CA LYS A 13 -38.30 -42.95 1.56
C LYS A 13 -38.10 -41.49 1.94
N TYR A 14 -36.88 -40.98 1.88
CA TYR A 14 -36.59 -39.56 2.07
C TYR A 14 -37.27 -38.70 1.00
N LEU A 15 -37.11 -39.03 -0.29
CA LEU A 15 -37.72 -38.28 -1.40
C LEU A 15 -39.26 -38.30 -1.32
N GLU A 16 -39.85 -39.44 -0.94
CA GLU A 16 -41.30 -39.56 -0.71
C GLU A 16 -41.74 -38.70 0.48
N ARG A 17 -41.05 -38.79 1.62
CA ARG A 17 -41.35 -37.99 2.81
C ARG A 17 -41.17 -36.49 2.59
N ALA A 18 -40.16 -36.09 1.82
CA ALA A 18 -39.89 -34.70 1.47
C ALA A 18 -40.84 -34.16 0.39
N GLY A 19 -41.74 -34.99 -0.15
CA GLY A 19 -42.73 -34.59 -1.15
C GLY A 19 -42.18 -34.43 -2.57
N VAL A 20 -40.90 -34.76 -2.81
CA VAL A 20 -40.23 -34.57 -4.11
C VAL A 20 -40.86 -35.45 -5.18
N ILE A 21 -41.13 -36.72 -4.86
CA ILE A 21 -41.76 -37.66 -5.81
C ILE A 21 -43.18 -37.22 -6.17
N ASP A 22 -43.95 -36.75 -5.18
CA ASP A 22 -45.32 -36.28 -5.38
C ASP A 22 -45.35 -35.00 -6.23
N ALA A 23 -44.48 -34.03 -5.94
CA ALA A 23 -44.36 -32.79 -6.70
C ALA A 23 -43.95 -33.04 -8.17
N LEU A 24 -42.93 -33.87 -8.40
CA LEU A 24 -42.50 -34.26 -9.75
C LEU A 24 -43.60 -35.02 -10.50
N SER A 25 -44.28 -35.95 -9.83
CA SER A 25 -45.38 -36.71 -10.44
C SER A 25 -46.52 -35.79 -10.87
N LYS A 26 -46.93 -34.85 -10.02
CA LYS A 26 -47.96 -33.85 -10.36
C LYS A 26 -47.53 -32.94 -11.51
N ALA A 27 -46.26 -32.53 -11.55
CA ALA A 27 -45.70 -31.74 -12.66
C ALA A 27 -45.78 -32.48 -14.00
N LEU A 28 -45.37 -33.75 -14.01
CA LEU A 28 -45.37 -34.59 -15.19
C LEU A 28 -46.79 -34.96 -15.65
N ILE A 29 -47.71 -35.21 -14.72
CA ILE A 29 -49.13 -35.46 -15.03
C ILE A 29 -49.73 -34.21 -15.70
N LYS A 30 -49.53 -33.01 -15.15
CA LYS A 30 -50.01 -31.78 -15.78
C LYS A 30 -49.40 -31.54 -17.16
N LEU A 31 -48.09 -31.78 -17.32
CA LEU A 31 -47.44 -31.69 -18.62
C LEU A 31 -48.04 -32.69 -19.62
N TYR A 32 -48.41 -33.89 -19.17
CA TYR A 32 -49.07 -34.90 -19.98
C TYR A 32 -50.51 -34.53 -20.36
N GLU A 33 -51.24 -33.84 -19.48
CA GLU A 33 -52.61 -33.38 -19.72
C GLU A 33 -52.69 -32.15 -20.64
N GLU A 34 -51.58 -31.41 -20.82
CA GLU A 34 -51.55 -30.22 -21.67
C GLU A 34 -51.84 -30.56 -23.15
N GLN A 35 -52.86 -29.91 -23.73
CA GLN A 35 -53.32 -30.20 -25.10
C GLN A 35 -52.29 -29.77 -26.16
N ASN A 36 -51.59 -28.66 -25.92
CA ASN A 36 -50.50 -28.18 -26.76
C ASN A 36 -49.19 -28.31 -25.98
N LYS A 37 -48.36 -29.30 -26.33
CA LYS A 37 -47.10 -29.53 -25.61
C LYS A 37 -46.18 -28.32 -25.73
N PRO A 38 -45.61 -27.81 -24.62
CA PRO A 38 -44.64 -26.72 -24.68
C PRO A 38 -43.37 -27.20 -25.39
N GLU A 39 -42.72 -26.32 -26.15
CA GLU A 39 -41.43 -26.62 -26.79
C GLU A 39 -40.33 -26.94 -25.76
N ASP A 40 -40.39 -26.31 -24.58
CA ASP A 40 -39.49 -26.56 -23.45
C ASP A 40 -40.25 -27.20 -22.26
N ALA A 41 -40.25 -28.52 -22.24
CA ALA A 41 -40.82 -29.32 -21.16
C ALA A 41 -40.11 -29.12 -19.80
N ILE A 42 -38.81 -28.81 -19.80
CA ILE A 42 -38.01 -28.62 -18.58
C ILE A 42 -38.44 -27.32 -17.89
N ARG A 43 -38.59 -26.23 -18.65
CA ARG A 43 -39.10 -24.96 -18.13
C ARG A 43 -40.51 -25.08 -17.55
N PHE A 44 -41.38 -25.88 -18.16
CA PHE A 44 -42.72 -26.16 -17.64
C PHE A 44 -42.67 -26.86 -16.28
N VAL A 45 -41.86 -27.93 -16.16
CA VAL A 45 -41.69 -28.66 -14.90
C VAL A 45 -41.09 -27.76 -13.82
N ARG A 46 -40.08 -26.95 -14.14
CA ARG A 46 -39.46 -25.99 -13.20
C ARG A 46 -40.49 -24.99 -12.65
N LYS A 47 -41.30 -24.40 -13.53
CA LYS A 47 -42.36 -23.44 -13.15
C LYS A 47 -43.43 -24.08 -12.27
N PHE A 48 -43.79 -25.34 -12.55
CA PHE A 48 -44.79 -26.05 -11.75
C PHE A 48 -44.26 -26.47 -10.37
N MET A 49 -42.98 -26.86 -10.29
CA MET A 49 -42.34 -27.25 -9.04
C MET A 49 -42.02 -26.05 -8.13
N CYS A 50 -41.92 -24.84 -8.70
CA CYS A 50 -41.61 -23.63 -7.96
C CYS A 50 -42.39 -22.45 -8.57
N GLU A 51 -43.63 -22.24 -8.09
CA GLU A 51 -44.54 -21.19 -8.57
C GLU A 51 -43.96 -19.77 -8.44
N SER A 52 -42.99 -19.59 -7.53
CA SER A 52 -42.31 -18.33 -7.22
C SER A 52 -40.88 -18.23 -7.77
N CYS A 53 -40.43 -19.17 -8.60
CA CYS A 53 -39.12 -19.06 -9.26
C CYS A 53 -39.20 -18.03 -10.40
N PRO A 54 -38.34 -17.01 -10.43
CA PRO A 54 -38.24 -16.14 -11.58
C PRO A 54 -37.92 -16.99 -12.82
N ASP A 55 -38.57 -16.69 -13.94
CA ASP A 55 -38.15 -17.29 -15.20
C ASP A 55 -36.82 -16.69 -15.69
N ASP A 56 -36.22 -17.27 -16.73
CA ASP A 56 -34.86 -16.86 -17.15
C ASP A 56 -34.83 -15.38 -17.56
N ALA A 57 -35.91 -14.87 -18.16
CA ALA A 57 -36.02 -13.45 -18.51
C ALA A 57 -36.12 -12.55 -17.27
N GLN A 58 -36.87 -12.97 -16.24
CA GLN A 58 -36.94 -12.27 -14.96
C GLN A 58 -35.61 -12.33 -14.20
N TYR A 59 -34.90 -13.46 -14.25
CA TYR A 59 -33.58 -13.61 -13.65
C TYR A 59 -32.55 -12.71 -14.34
N ASP A 60 -32.52 -12.71 -15.68
CA ASP A 60 -31.62 -11.86 -16.46
C ASP A 60 -31.92 -10.37 -16.22
N LEU A 61 -33.20 -9.99 -16.13
CA LEU A 61 -33.60 -8.63 -15.77
C LEU A 61 -33.11 -8.26 -14.36
N MET A 62 -33.38 -9.09 -13.35
CA MET A 62 -32.93 -8.85 -11.98
C MET A 62 -31.40 -8.79 -11.87
N LYS A 63 -30.69 -9.59 -12.66
CA LYS A 63 -29.23 -9.57 -12.72
C LYS A 63 -28.72 -8.26 -13.34
N ASN A 64 -29.35 -7.80 -14.42
CA ASN A 64 -29.01 -6.51 -15.03
C ASN A 64 -29.32 -5.34 -14.08
N ASP A 65 -30.50 -5.33 -13.46
CA ASP A 65 -30.89 -4.32 -12.46
C ASP A 65 -29.90 -4.30 -11.28
N LEU A 66 -29.44 -5.47 -10.84
CA LEU A 66 -28.45 -5.59 -9.78
C LEU A 66 -27.09 -5.01 -10.19
N GLU A 67 -26.62 -5.30 -11.41
CA GLU A 67 -25.37 -4.72 -11.93
C GLU A 67 -25.49 -3.20 -12.11
N GLU A 68 -26.59 -2.70 -12.68
CA GLU A 68 -26.85 -1.26 -12.81
C GLU A 68 -26.92 -0.55 -11.45
N ALA A 69 -27.57 -1.19 -10.45
CA ALA A 69 -27.64 -0.66 -9.09
C ALA A 69 -26.26 -0.62 -8.43
N LYS A 70 -25.44 -1.67 -8.57
CA LYS A 70 -24.06 -1.70 -8.06
C LYS A 70 -23.21 -0.60 -8.69
N THR A 71 -23.27 -0.44 -10.01
CA THR A 71 -22.56 0.64 -10.71
C THR A 71 -23.02 2.02 -10.24
N SER A 72 -24.34 2.20 -10.05
CA SER A 72 -24.91 3.45 -9.55
C SER A 72 -24.48 3.77 -8.12
N ILE A 73 -24.50 2.78 -7.23
CA ILE A 73 -24.02 2.93 -5.85
C ILE A 73 -22.55 3.33 -5.85
N SER A 74 -21.70 2.60 -6.60
CA SER A 74 -20.27 2.91 -6.68
C SER A 74 -20.02 4.34 -7.17
N ARG A 75 -20.75 4.78 -8.21
CA ARG A 75 -20.65 6.16 -8.72
C ARG A 75 -21.08 7.20 -7.69
N LEU A 76 -22.18 6.97 -6.98
CA LEU A 76 -22.68 7.90 -5.96
C LEU A 76 -21.75 7.97 -4.74
N GLU A 77 -21.19 6.84 -4.32
CA GLU A 77 -20.18 6.79 -3.26
C GLU A 77 -18.94 7.60 -3.63
N GLN A 78 -18.43 7.45 -4.86
CA GLN A 78 -17.32 8.26 -5.38
C GLN A 78 -17.67 9.75 -5.42
N GLU A 79 -18.87 10.11 -5.86
CA GLU A 79 -19.31 11.52 -5.92
C GLU A 79 -19.43 12.13 -4.51
N LEU A 80 -19.98 11.38 -3.55
CA LEU A 80 -20.05 11.81 -2.15
C LEU A 80 -18.66 12.02 -1.54
N GLU A 81 -17.73 11.10 -1.78
CA GLU A 81 -16.35 11.20 -1.30
C GLU A 81 -15.63 12.42 -1.93
N ARG A 82 -15.81 12.63 -3.22
CA ARG A 82 -15.29 13.79 -3.96
C ARG A 82 -15.83 15.11 -3.39
N LEU A 83 -17.14 15.20 -3.18
CA LEU A 83 -17.77 16.40 -2.59
C LEU A 83 -17.29 16.65 -1.16
N ARG A 84 -17.18 15.60 -0.33
CA ARG A 84 -16.61 15.70 1.02
C ARG A 84 -15.18 16.25 1.00
N GLY A 85 -14.36 15.80 0.05
CA GLY A 85 -12.99 16.29 -0.13
C GLY A 85 -12.89 17.78 -0.51
N GLN A 86 -13.96 18.40 -1.00
CA GLN A 86 -14.03 19.81 -1.36
C GLN A 86 -14.56 20.71 -0.24
N ILE A 87 -15.08 20.14 0.85
CA ILE A 87 -15.62 20.91 1.97
C ILE A 87 -14.49 21.62 2.69
N LYS A 88 -14.52 22.95 2.67
CA LYS A 88 -13.64 23.79 3.48
C LYS A 88 -14.24 23.94 4.88
N LYS A 89 -13.45 23.64 5.90
CA LYS A 89 -13.82 23.84 7.30
C LYS A 89 -13.47 25.27 7.73
N SER A 90 -14.27 25.85 8.62
CA SER A 90 -13.96 27.14 9.24
C SER A 90 -12.83 26.99 10.29
N PRO A 91 -12.15 28.10 10.66
CA PRO A 91 -11.16 28.06 11.74
C PRO A 91 -11.73 27.53 13.06
N GLU A 92 -12.99 27.84 13.39
CA GLU A 92 -13.67 27.36 14.60
C GLU A 92 -13.94 25.85 14.54
N GLU A 93 -14.26 25.32 13.36
CA GLU A 93 -14.40 23.87 13.16
C GLU A 93 -13.06 23.16 13.32
N TYR A 94 -11.98 23.70 12.73
CA TYR A 94 -10.62 23.17 12.92
C TYR A 94 -10.18 23.18 14.38
N GLN A 95 -10.49 24.24 15.10
CA GLN A 95 -10.23 24.35 16.53
C GLN A 95 -10.97 23.26 17.31
N ALA A 96 -12.29 23.13 17.10
CA ALA A 96 -13.12 22.16 17.79
C ALA A 96 -12.66 20.72 17.51
N LEU A 97 -12.31 20.41 16.26
CA LEU A 97 -11.80 19.10 15.85
C LEU A 97 -10.43 18.79 16.45
N THR A 98 -9.52 19.77 16.49
CA THR A 98 -8.20 19.59 17.12
C THR A 98 -8.34 19.26 18.61
N LEU A 99 -9.17 20.02 19.33
CA LEU A 99 -9.40 19.80 20.76
C LEU A 99 -10.08 18.46 21.03
N ALA A 100 -11.07 18.08 20.22
CA ALA A 100 -11.75 16.80 20.34
C ALA A 100 -10.82 15.61 20.04
N GLY A 101 -10.03 15.70 18.96
CA GLY A 101 -9.07 14.67 18.56
C GLY A 101 -7.95 14.50 19.58
N TYR A 102 -7.38 15.60 20.09
CA TYR A 102 -6.39 15.56 21.15
C TYR A 102 -6.92 14.90 22.42
N LYS A 103 -8.13 15.29 22.84
CA LYS A 103 -8.78 14.68 24.01
C LYS A 103 -8.99 13.17 23.82
N SER A 104 -9.51 12.75 22.67
CA SER A 104 -9.69 11.33 22.32
C SER A 104 -8.39 10.56 22.43
N LEU A 105 -7.31 11.09 21.85
CA LEU A 105 -5.98 10.49 21.86
C LEU A 105 -5.41 10.34 23.28
N THR A 106 -5.65 11.33 24.16
CA THR A 106 -5.14 11.29 25.54
C THR A 106 -5.98 10.45 26.49
N ASP A 107 -7.29 10.34 26.25
CA ASP A 107 -8.25 9.60 27.08
C ASP A 107 -8.15 8.06 26.86
N ASP A 108 -7.58 7.61 25.75
CA ASP A 108 -7.34 6.18 25.49
C ASP A 108 -6.20 5.66 26.37
N GLU A 109 -6.45 4.77 27.32
CA GLU A 109 -5.39 4.22 28.18
C GLU A 109 -4.73 2.95 27.62
N GLU A 110 -5.27 2.36 26.55
CA GLU A 110 -4.80 1.12 25.94
C GLU A 110 -3.69 1.39 24.91
N HIS A 111 -3.84 2.43 24.09
CA HIS A 111 -2.95 2.74 22.97
C HIS A 111 -2.09 3.98 23.26
N VAL A 112 -1.05 3.81 24.09
CA VAL A 112 -0.21 4.89 24.60
C VAL A 112 1.10 5.11 23.84
N SER A 113 1.45 4.24 22.90
CA SER A 113 2.78 4.20 22.27
C SER A 113 2.98 5.14 21.08
N SER A 114 1.92 5.81 20.61
CA SER A 114 1.99 6.72 19.47
C SER A 114 2.97 7.88 19.70
N LEU A 115 3.86 8.15 18.75
CA LEU A 115 4.79 9.28 18.84
C LEU A 115 4.05 10.63 18.82
N LEU A 116 2.94 10.76 18.09
CA LEU A 116 2.10 11.95 18.15
C LEU A 116 1.64 12.21 19.59
N ARG A 117 1.09 11.18 20.26
CA ARG A 117 0.64 11.30 21.65
C ARG A 117 1.78 11.67 22.60
N LYS A 118 2.96 11.09 22.39
CA LYS A 118 4.14 11.35 23.22
C LYS A 118 4.59 12.81 23.16
N TYR A 119 4.52 13.44 21.98
CA TYR A 119 5.13 14.75 21.73
C TYR A 119 4.14 15.91 21.58
N LEU A 120 2.86 15.64 21.29
CA LEU A 120 1.82 16.68 21.28
C LEU A 120 1.37 16.96 22.71
N THR A 121 1.90 18.01 23.33
CA THR A 121 1.50 18.41 24.70
C THR A 121 0.29 19.36 24.67
N PRO A 122 -0.42 19.54 25.81
CA PRO A 122 -1.52 20.50 25.88
C PRO A 122 -1.10 21.93 25.48
N GLU A 123 0.11 22.34 25.87
CA GLU A 123 0.65 23.66 25.54
C GLU A 123 0.88 23.82 24.03
N LEU A 124 1.34 22.76 23.35
CA LEU A 124 1.51 22.76 21.90
C LEU A 124 0.18 22.74 21.16
N VAL A 125 -0.85 22.06 21.70
CA VAL A 125 -2.21 22.14 21.16
C VAL A 125 -2.72 23.57 21.26
N GLU A 126 -2.56 24.22 22.41
CA GLU A 126 -2.94 25.63 22.59
C GLU A 126 -2.19 26.58 21.65
N GLU A 127 -0.88 26.34 21.47
CA GLU A 127 -0.04 27.13 20.59
C GLU A 127 -0.45 26.99 19.12
N TYR A 128 -0.76 25.78 18.65
CA TYR A 128 -0.87 25.48 17.22
C TYR A 128 -2.30 25.29 16.69
N MET A 129 -3.33 25.13 17.53
CA MET A 129 -4.69 24.78 17.05
C MET A 129 -5.32 25.77 16.05
N LEU A 130 -4.84 27.01 16.02
CA LEU A 130 -5.29 28.06 15.08
C LEU A 130 -4.18 28.55 14.13
N ILE A 131 -2.97 28.01 14.27
CA ILE A 131 -1.84 28.35 13.40
C ILE A 131 -1.97 27.56 12.10
N THR A 132 -1.62 28.23 11.00
CA THR A 132 -1.63 27.65 9.66
C THR A 132 -0.28 27.82 8.98
N THR A 133 -0.01 26.92 8.04
CA THR A 133 1.02 27.17 7.01
C THR A 133 0.57 28.29 6.08
N SER A 134 1.49 28.79 5.27
CA SER A 134 1.24 29.96 4.43
C SER A 134 0.15 29.70 3.38
N ALA A 135 -0.62 30.75 3.09
CA ALA A 135 -1.54 30.75 1.97
C ALA A 135 -0.79 30.43 0.65
N PRO A 136 -1.41 29.72 -0.30
CA PRO A 136 -2.84 29.37 -0.37
C PRO A 136 -3.18 27.98 0.22
N VAL A 137 -2.24 27.31 0.91
CA VAL A 137 -2.46 25.96 1.43
C VAL A 137 -3.25 26.00 2.74
N ASP A 138 -2.87 26.90 3.64
CA ASP A 138 -3.52 27.12 4.93
C ASP A 138 -3.73 25.80 5.70
N ALA A 139 -2.66 25.02 5.90
CA ALA A 139 -2.72 23.74 6.60
C ALA A 139 -2.71 23.93 8.12
N TYR A 140 -3.68 23.32 8.80
CA TYR A 140 -3.77 23.34 10.28
C TYR A 140 -3.07 22.12 10.88
N LEU A 141 -2.77 22.18 12.18
CA LEU A 141 -2.30 21.02 12.95
C LEU A 141 -3.25 19.81 12.78
N TYR A 142 -4.57 20.05 12.73
CA TYR A 142 -5.55 18.99 12.50
C TYR A 142 -5.33 18.25 11.17
N ASP A 143 -5.03 18.98 10.08
CA ASP A 143 -4.78 18.36 8.77
C ASP A 143 -3.58 17.40 8.86
N CYS A 144 -2.62 17.68 9.75
CA CYS A 144 -1.46 16.84 9.98
C CYS A 144 -1.74 15.65 10.92
N ALA A 145 -2.53 15.85 11.97
CA ALA A 145 -2.68 14.93 13.09
C ALA A 145 -3.95 14.06 13.06
N VAL A 146 -4.89 14.32 12.14
CA VAL A 146 -6.20 13.65 12.10
C VAL A 146 -6.10 12.12 12.09
N SER A 147 -5.08 11.55 11.41
CA SER A 147 -4.85 10.11 11.42
C SER A 147 -4.59 9.58 12.83
N GLY A 148 -3.71 10.20 13.60
CA GLY A 148 -3.41 9.77 14.96
C GLY A 148 -4.53 10.10 15.95
N PHE A 149 -5.36 11.10 15.66
CA PHE A 149 -6.56 11.42 16.46
C PHE A 149 -7.67 10.38 16.33
N GLU A 150 -7.76 9.66 15.21
CA GLU A 150 -8.78 8.61 15.01
C GLU A 150 -8.22 7.19 15.20
N HIS A 151 -6.91 6.99 14.96
CA HIS A 151 -6.25 5.69 15.03
C HIS A 151 -5.14 5.71 16.08
N HIS A 152 -5.51 5.56 17.35
CA HIS A 152 -4.60 5.70 18.50
C HIS A 152 -3.52 4.60 18.55
N ASP A 153 -3.75 3.47 17.88
CA ASP A 153 -2.83 2.36 17.68
C ASP A 153 -1.68 2.68 16.71
N SER A 154 -1.74 3.83 16.02
CA SER A 154 -0.66 4.32 15.16
C SER A 154 0.67 4.41 15.90
N SER A 155 1.74 3.86 15.32
CA SER A 155 3.10 4.02 15.87
C SER A 155 3.57 5.49 15.83
N VAL A 156 3.22 6.23 14.77
CA VAL A 156 3.60 7.64 14.59
C VAL A 156 2.40 8.58 14.72
N GLY A 157 1.40 8.46 13.85
CA GLY A 157 0.13 9.18 13.97
C GLY A 157 0.08 10.59 13.35
N ILE A 158 1.12 11.07 12.66
CA ILE A 158 1.13 12.39 12.03
C ILE A 158 1.67 12.34 10.59
N TYR A 159 1.12 13.16 9.71
CA TYR A 159 1.58 13.42 8.35
C TYR A 159 1.76 14.92 8.15
N ALA A 160 2.79 15.36 7.45
CA ALA A 160 2.89 16.74 6.99
C ALA A 160 1.84 16.99 5.89
N ALA A 161 1.15 18.13 5.98
CA ALA A 161 0.14 18.53 5.00
C ALA A 161 0.76 19.24 3.77
N ASP A 162 1.90 19.89 3.97
CA ASP A 162 2.75 20.52 2.96
C ASP A 162 4.21 20.56 3.46
N PRO A 163 5.18 20.95 2.62
CA PRO A 163 6.58 21.09 3.06
C PRO A 163 6.78 22.02 4.27
N GLU A 164 6.06 23.14 4.33
CA GLU A 164 6.18 24.16 5.39
C GLU A 164 5.68 23.66 6.75
N SER A 165 4.83 22.63 6.78
CA SER A 165 4.36 21.97 7.99
C SER A 165 5.51 21.51 8.90
N TYR A 166 6.63 21.08 8.31
CA TYR A 166 7.82 20.67 9.06
C TYR A 166 8.48 21.83 9.81
N ASP A 167 8.36 23.06 9.31
CA ASP A 167 8.92 24.25 9.95
C ASP A 167 7.93 24.86 10.96
N VAL A 168 6.67 25.05 10.53
CA VAL A 168 5.60 25.66 11.34
C VAL A 168 5.29 24.84 12.59
N PHE A 169 5.19 23.51 12.44
CA PHE A 169 4.90 22.58 13.54
C PHE A 169 6.16 21.82 14.00
N SER A 170 7.35 22.42 13.82
CA SER A 170 8.65 21.82 14.15
C SER A 170 8.76 21.30 15.58
N LYS A 171 8.14 21.97 16.57
CA LYS A 171 8.13 21.51 17.97
C LYS A 171 7.46 20.13 18.16
N ILE A 172 6.67 19.67 17.18
CA ILE A 172 6.06 18.35 17.14
C ILE A 172 6.83 17.44 16.17
N PHE A 173 7.09 17.91 14.94
CA PHE A 173 7.76 17.09 13.92
C PHE A 173 9.21 16.75 14.28
N ASP A 174 10.03 17.70 14.70
CA ASP A 174 11.44 17.47 15.04
C ASP A 174 11.64 16.34 16.06
N PRO A 175 10.98 16.35 17.24
CA PRO A 175 11.17 15.27 18.20
C PRO A 175 10.62 13.93 17.70
N ILE A 176 9.51 13.91 16.95
CA ILE A 176 8.99 12.67 16.32
C ILE A 176 9.99 12.10 15.32
N ILE A 177 10.56 12.94 14.45
CA ILE A 177 11.55 12.55 13.45
C ILE A 177 12.80 12.00 14.15
N LYS A 178 13.31 12.72 15.16
CA LYS A 178 14.49 12.29 15.91
C LYS A 178 14.26 10.96 16.63
N ASP A 179 13.12 10.78 17.28
CA ASP A 179 12.77 9.54 17.97
C ASP A 179 12.66 8.37 16.99
N TYR A 180 11.84 8.51 15.95
CA TYR A 180 11.62 7.44 14.96
C TYR A 180 12.92 7.04 14.24
N HIS A 181 13.71 8.01 13.80
CA HIS A 181 14.97 7.76 13.07
C HIS A 181 16.18 7.59 13.98
N SER A 182 15.96 7.49 15.30
CA SER A 182 17.03 7.34 16.32
C SER A 182 18.16 8.35 16.16
N GLN A 183 17.82 9.59 15.80
CA GLN A 183 18.78 10.68 15.66
C GLN A 183 19.13 11.24 17.03
N GLN A 184 20.42 11.47 17.25
CA GLN A 184 20.90 12.12 18.47
C GLN A 184 20.82 13.63 18.31
N ASP A 185 20.55 14.32 19.42
CA ASP A 185 20.75 15.76 19.50
C ASP A 185 22.22 16.07 19.22
N ASN A 186 22.46 16.86 18.20
CA ASN A 186 23.78 17.34 17.83
C ASN A 186 23.68 18.84 17.51
N GLU A 187 24.83 19.53 17.52
CA GLU A 187 24.90 20.97 17.22
C GLU A 187 24.63 21.28 15.74
N SER A 188 24.57 20.26 14.87
CA SER A 188 24.27 20.42 13.45
C SER A 188 22.77 20.54 13.24
N ASP A 189 22.38 21.60 12.53
CA ASP A 189 21.01 21.75 12.07
C ASP A 189 20.68 20.83 10.87
N VAL A 190 21.64 20.04 10.41
CA VAL A 190 21.50 19.08 9.31
C VAL A 190 21.36 17.67 9.86
N LEU A 191 20.21 17.03 9.61
CA LEU A 191 19.96 15.62 9.97
C LEU A 191 20.19 14.67 8.79
N GLN A 192 20.14 15.14 7.56
CA GLN A 192 20.30 14.33 6.35
C GLN A 192 21.49 14.82 5.52
N LYS A 193 22.34 13.89 5.10
CA LYS A 193 23.45 14.15 4.17
C LYS A 193 22.93 14.52 2.78
N ASP A 194 23.76 15.21 2.00
CA ASP A 194 23.48 15.38 0.57
C ASP A 194 23.40 14.04 -0.14
N THR A 195 22.60 14.01 -1.21
CA THR A 195 22.41 12.81 -2.03
C THR A 195 23.73 12.36 -2.60
N ASP A 196 24.01 11.09 -2.45
CA ASP A 196 25.19 10.45 -3.00
C ASP A 196 24.83 9.02 -3.42
N TRP A 197 24.87 8.80 -4.73
CA TRP A 197 24.61 7.50 -5.33
C TRP A 197 25.84 6.59 -5.30
N GLY A 198 27.01 7.12 -4.93
CA GLY A 198 28.26 6.39 -4.84
C GLY A 198 28.70 5.78 -6.16
N ASN A 199 29.60 4.79 -6.07
CA ASN A 199 30.01 4.00 -7.21
C ASN A 199 29.08 2.79 -7.37
N VAL A 200 28.14 2.87 -8.31
CA VAL A 200 27.14 1.81 -8.53
C VAL A 200 27.75 0.45 -8.85
N ASP A 201 28.99 0.42 -9.38
CA ASP A 201 29.72 -0.82 -9.69
C ASP A 201 30.17 -1.59 -8.42
N GLU A 202 30.12 -0.96 -7.24
CA GLU A 202 30.41 -1.62 -5.95
C GLU A 202 29.19 -2.34 -5.35
N ILE A 203 28.01 -2.20 -5.98
CA ILE A 203 26.81 -2.95 -5.61
C ILE A 203 26.74 -4.19 -6.49
N GLU A 204 26.75 -5.36 -5.85
CA GLU A 204 26.99 -6.63 -6.52
C GLU A 204 25.70 -7.43 -6.71
N ASN A 205 25.80 -8.48 -7.54
CA ASN A 205 24.83 -9.55 -7.53
C ASN A 205 25.09 -10.46 -6.31
N LEU A 206 24.17 -10.40 -5.35
CA LEU A 206 24.32 -11.01 -4.02
C LEU A 206 24.12 -12.52 -4.04
N ASP A 207 23.52 -13.07 -5.09
CA ASP A 207 23.27 -14.51 -5.24
C ASP A 207 23.24 -14.92 -6.72
N PRO A 208 24.42 -14.99 -7.38
CA PRO A 208 24.51 -15.31 -8.80
C PRO A 208 23.97 -16.70 -9.15
N GLU A 209 24.06 -17.66 -8.21
CA GLU A 209 23.56 -19.02 -8.40
C GLU A 209 22.06 -19.17 -8.13
N ARG A 210 21.39 -18.11 -7.63
CA ARG A 210 19.96 -18.06 -7.29
C ARG A 210 19.55 -19.13 -6.29
N LYS A 211 20.40 -19.37 -5.28
CA LYS A 211 20.18 -20.37 -4.24
C LYS A 211 19.25 -19.86 -3.13
N TYR A 212 19.33 -18.57 -2.80
CA TYR A 212 18.71 -17.96 -1.62
C TYR A 212 17.75 -16.83 -1.97
N ILE A 213 18.14 -15.91 -2.85
CA ILE A 213 17.40 -14.67 -3.13
C ILE A 213 16.40 -14.90 -4.27
N ILE A 214 15.14 -14.62 -3.97
CA ILE A 214 14.01 -14.74 -4.90
C ILE A 214 13.86 -13.46 -5.73
N SER A 215 13.96 -12.30 -5.09
CA SER A 215 13.83 -11.01 -5.77
C SER A 215 14.47 -9.88 -4.97
N ALA A 216 15.02 -8.89 -5.67
CA ALA A 216 15.49 -7.63 -5.11
C ALA A 216 14.58 -6.48 -5.56
N ARG A 217 14.39 -5.49 -4.68
CA ARG A 217 13.54 -4.33 -4.92
C ARG A 217 14.05 -3.12 -4.16
N ILE A 218 14.25 -2.00 -4.85
CA ILE A 218 14.55 -0.71 -4.26
C ILE A 218 13.44 0.28 -4.62
N ARG A 219 12.94 1.00 -3.62
CA ARG A 219 11.98 2.08 -3.79
C ARG A 219 12.48 3.38 -3.17
N ILE A 220 12.12 4.49 -3.78
CA ILE A 220 12.24 5.85 -3.23
C ILE A 220 10.91 6.58 -3.41
N ALA A 221 10.66 7.56 -2.55
CA ALA A 221 9.56 8.50 -2.69
C ALA A 221 10.09 9.88 -3.12
N ARG A 222 9.32 10.58 -3.95
CA ARG A 222 9.59 11.96 -4.32
C ARG A 222 8.30 12.74 -4.41
N ASN A 223 8.33 13.97 -3.91
CA ASN A 223 7.24 14.93 -4.05
C ASN A 223 7.70 16.10 -4.90
N ILE A 224 6.93 16.45 -5.93
CA ILE A 224 7.23 17.58 -6.83
C ILE A 224 7.18 18.90 -6.04
N GLU A 225 8.19 19.74 -6.22
CA GLU A 225 8.27 21.08 -5.62
C GLU A 225 7.09 21.96 -6.08
N GLY A 226 6.57 22.79 -5.16
CA GLY A 226 5.46 23.71 -5.42
C GLY A 226 4.07 23.11 -5.22
N PHE A 227 3.97 21.84 -4.83
CA PHE A 227 2.72 21.18 -4.45
C PHE A 227 2.69 20.87 -2.94
N PRO A 228 1.54 21.00 -2.26
CA PRO A 228 1.35 20.44 -0.92
C PRO A 228 1.34 18.91 -1.00
N PHE A 229 1.32 18.22 0.15
CA PHE A 229 1.16 16.77 0.20
C PHE A 229 -0.32 16.36 0.13
N PHE A 230 -0.59 15.05 0.09
CA PHE A 230 -1.96 14.52 -0.06
C PHE A 230 -3.00 15.07 0.94
N PRO A 231 -2.69 15.47 2.20
CA PRO A 231 -3.71 16.03 3.08
C PRO A 231 -4.34 17.31 2.54
N LYS A 232 -3.59 18.10 1.76
CA LYS A 232 -4.04 19.40 1.21
C LYS A 232 -3.97 19.51 -0.31
N LEU A 233 -3.47 18.50 -1.01
CA LEU A 233 -3.50 18.45 -2.47
C LEU A 233 -4.94 18.52 -2.97
N THR A 234 -5.23 19.47 -3.86
CA THR A 234 -6.57 19.66 -4.42
C THR A 234 -6.82 18.69 -5.58
N GLU A 235 -8.09 18.43 -5.93
CA GLU A 235 -8.46 17.59 -7.08
C GLU A 235 -7.78 18.04 -8.38
N LYS A 236 -7.68 19.36 -8.61
CA LYS A 236 -6.96 19.91 -9.76
C LYS A 236 -5.46 19.61 -9.69
N GLN A 237 -4.85 19.75 -8.52
CA GLN A 237 -3.42 19.48 -8.35
C GLN A 237 -3.08 17.99 -8.46
N PHE A 238 -3.99 17.08 -8.08
CA PHE A 238 -3.83 15.64 -8.38
C PHE A 238 -3.64 15.40 -9.88
N ILE A 239 -4.47 16.06 -10.72
CA ILE A 239 -4.36 16.00 -12.19
C ILE A 239 -3.05 16.64 -12.67
N GLU A 240 -2.69 17.82 -12.16
CA GLU A 240 -1.45 18.52 -12.56
C GLU A 240 -0.18 17.71 -12.22
N VAL A 241 -0.17 17.02 -11.08
CA VAL A 241 0.92 16.09 -10.72
C VAL A 241 0.97 14.92 -11.70
N GLU A 242 -0.18 14.32 -12.03
CA GLU A 242 -0.26 13.24 -13.03
C GLU A 242 0.29 13.68 -14.39
N GLU A 243 -0.14 14.83 -14.89
CA GLU A 243 0.29 15.39 -16.17
C GLU A 243 1.79 15.69 -16.19
N LYS A 244 2.34 16.25 -15.11
CA LYS A 244 3.78 16.50 -14.97
C LYS A 244 4.58 15.21 -15.00
N VAL A 245 4.15 14.17 -14.28
CA VAL A 245 4.83 12.87 -14.28
C VAL A 245 4.72 12.22 -15.65
N ARG A 246 3.55 12.25 -16.29
CA ARG A 246 3.37 11.72 -17.65
C ARG A 246 4.34 12.36 -18.64
N ALA A 247 4.39 13.70 -18.66
CA ALA A 247 5.31 14.44 -19.51
C ALA A 247 6.79 14.11 -19.21
N ALA A 248 7.15 13.99 -17.93
CA ALA A 248 8.51 13.60 -17.53
C ALA A 248 8.88 12.19 -18.01
N THR A 249 7.91 11.26 -18.05
CA THR A 249 8.15 9.89 -18.52
C THR A 249 8.23 9.76 -20.04
N GLU A 250 7.84 10.78 -20.81
CA GLU A 250 7.99 10.77 -22.28
C GLU A 250 9.46 10.85 -22.72
N THR A 251 10.36 11.33 -21.85
CA THR A 251 11.79 11.43 -22.14
C THR A 251 12.58 10.18 -21.73
N MET A 252 11.91 9.18 -21.17
CA MET A 252 12.54 7.90 -20.80
C MET A 252 13.17 7.21 -22.01
N ASP A 253 14.39 6.72 -21.84
CA ASP A 253 15.17 6.06 -22.90
C ASP A 253 15.67 4.69 -22.43
N GLY A 254 16.20 3.89 -23.37
CA GLY A 254 16.78 2.58 -23.08
C GLY A 254 15.80 1.62 -22.42
N GLU A 255 16.22 1.01 -21.30
CA GLU A 255 15.40 0.03 -20.55
C GLU A 255 14.23 0.67 -19.77
N HIS A 256 14.22 2.00 -19.63
CA HIS A 256 13.20 2.76 -18.91
C HIS A 256 12.00 3.11 -19.80
N ILE A 257 12.09 2.92 -21.11
CA ILE A 257 10.96 3.11 -22.04
C ILE A 257 9.78 2.25 -21.58
N GLY A 258 8.62 2.88 -21.47
CA GLY A 258 7.44 2.29 -20.86
C GLY A 258 6.17 3.03 -21.23
N SER A 259 5.11 2.73 -20.51
CA SER A 259 3.78 3.30 -20.73
C SER A 259 3.16 3.77 -19.43
N TYR A 260 2.47 4.90 -19.50
CA TYR A 260 1.65 5.41 -18.41
C TYR A 260 0.22 4.88 -18.51
N LEU A 261 -0.33 4.40 -17.40
CA LEU A 261 -1.71 3.94 -17.26
C LEU A 261 -2.40 4.74 -16.15
N THR A 262 -3.40 5.55 -16.52
CA THR A 262 -4.27 6.23 -15.56
C THR A 262 -5.18 5.22 -14.89
N LEU A 263 -5.25 5.24 -13.56
CA LEU A 263 -5.96 4.25 -12.79
C LEU A 263 -7.45 4.16 -13.17
N GLY A 264 -8.09 5.31 -13.42
CA GLY A 264 -9.50 5.36 -13.82
C GLY A 264 -9.81 4.73 -15.18
N ASP A 265 -8.79 4.52 -16.01
CA ASP A 265 -8.93 3.95 -17.36
C ASP A 265 -8.63 2.44 -17.40
N ILE A 266 -8.20 1.86 -16.28
CA ILE A 266 -7.91 0.42 -16.16
C ILE A 266 -9.18 -0.31 -15.71
N ASP A 267 -9.59 -1.35 -16.44
CA ASP A 267 -10.72 -2.17 -16.02
C ASP A 267 -10.40 -2.95 -14.73
N ALA A 268 -11.44 -3.35 -13.99
CA ALA A 268 -11.27 -3.94 -12.67
C ALA A 268 -10.52 -5.29 -12.68
N GLU A 269 -10.66 -6.10 -13.73
CA GLU A 269 -9.97 -7.40 -13.83
C GLU A 269 -8.47 -7.17 -14.07
N THR A 270 -8.12 -6.29 -15.02
CA THR A 270 -6.73 -5.90 -15.28
C THR A 270 -6.10 -5.27 -14.04
N GLN A 271 -6.83 -4.38 -13.34
CA GLN A 271 -6.33 -3.76 -12.12
C GLN A 271 -6.01 -4.80 -11.05
N GLN A 272 -6.89 -5.78 -10.82
CA GLN A 272 -6.68 -6.85 -9.84
C GLN A 272 -5.43 -7.68 -10.18
N GLU A 273 -5.24 -8.03 -11.45
CA GLU A 273 -4.05 -8.76 -11.88
C GLU A 273 -2.77 -7.92 -11.73
N MET A 274 -2.82 -6.62 -12.04
CA MET A 274 -1.68 -5.72 -11.83
C MET A 274 -1.33 -5.57 -10.35
N VAL A 275 -2.32 -5.51 -9.46
CA VAL A 275 -2.10 -5.50 -8.00
C VAL A 275 -1.43 -6.79 -7.54
N LYS A 276 -1.93 -7.95 -8.01
CA LYS A 276 -1.36 -9.27 -7.69
C LYS A 276 0.09 -9.41 -8.16
N ARG A 277 0.44 -8.78 -9.28
CA ARG A 277 1.81 -8.73 -9.82
C ARG A 277 2.68 -7.64 -9.18
N HIS A 278 2.19 -6.93 -8.17
CA HIS A 278 2.85 -5.81 -7.51
C HIS A 278 3.19 -4.64 -8.45
N ILE A 279 2.48 -4.53 -9.58
CA ILE A 279 2.64 -3.43 -10.54
C ILE A 279 1.81 -2.23 -10.10
N MET A 280 0.58 -2.46 -9.65
CA MET A 280 -0.37 -1.41 -9.26
C MET A 280 -0.64 -1.43 -7.77
N PHE A 281 -0.88 -0.25 -7.19
CA PHE A 281 -1.34 -0.10 -5.82
C PHE A 281 -2.88 -0.15 -5.73
N HIS A 282 -3.40 -0.38 -4.54
CA HIS A 282 -4.83 -0.31 -4.26
C HIS A 282 -5.09 0.61 -3.06
N ARG A 283 -6.29 1.18 -2.97
CA ARG A 283 -6.75 1.85 -1.75
C ARG A 283 -7.12 0.82 -0.68
N GLY A 284 -7.08 1.20 0.59
CA GLY A 284 -7.58 0.34 1.68
C GLY A 284 -6.92 0.54 3.04
N ASP A 285 -5.85 1.34 3.11
CA ASP A 285 -5.23 1.66 4.39
C ASP A 285 -6.09 2.67 5.18
N ALA A 286 -6.48 2.30 6.40
CA ALA A 286 -7.37 3.12 7.22
C ALA A 286 -6.71 4.43 7.69
N TYR A 287 -5.42 4.41 8.00
CA TYR A 287 -4.65 5.56 8.44
C TYR A 287 -4.53 6.58 7.29
N LEU A 288 -4.15 6.13 6.10
CA LEU A 288 -4.10 6.96 4.88
C LEU A 288 -5.48 7.49 4.48
N THR A 289 -6.53 6.69 4.66
CA THR A 289 -7.92 7.13 4.42
C THR A 289 -8.27 8.33 5.29
N THR A 290 -8.06 8.21 6.61
CA THR A 290 -8.34 9.30 7.56
C THR A 290 -7.43 10.52 7.33
N ALA A 291 -6.15 10.30 7.00
CA ALA A 291 -5.21 11.38 6.67
C ALA A 291 -5.58 12.13 5.37
N GLY A 292 -6.53 11.61 4.59
CA GLY A 292 -7.01 12.25 3.36
C GLY A 292 -6.26 11.86 2.09
N CYS A 293 -5.46 10.78 2.13
CA CYS A 293 -4.67 10.28 1.00
C CYS A 293 -5.55 9.89 -0.19
N TYR A 294 -6.69 9.25 0.07
CA TYR A 294 -7.60 8.75 -0.95
C TYR A 294 -8.70 9.76 -1.36
N ARG A 295 -8.60 11.04 -0.96
CA ARG A 295 -9.52 12.07 -1.46
C ARG A 295 -9.51 12.11 -2.99
N PHE A 296 -10.69 12.24 -3.59
CA PHE A 296 -10.89 12.30 -5.04
C PHE A 296 -10.51 11.03 -5.82
N TRP A 297 -10.34 9.88 -5.16
CA TRP A 297 -9.99 8.63 -5.83
C TRP A 297 -10.97 8.25 -6.96
N PRO A 298 -10.50 7.80 -8.15
CA PRO A 298 -9.10 7.54 -8.57
C PRO A 298 -8.42 8.71 -9.32
N THR A 299 -8.97 9.93 -9.24
CA THR A 299 -8.50 11.09 -10.03
C THR A 299 -7.02 11.40 -9.80
N GLY A 300 -6.24 11.56 -10.87
CA GLY A 300 -4.81 11.87 -10.79
C GLY A 300 -3.92 10.67 -10.45
N ARG A 301 -4.47 9.47 -10.25
CA ARG A 301 -3.69 8.29 -9.86
C ARG A 301 -3.37 7.44 -11.08
N GLY A 302 -2.21 6.81 -11.07
CA GLY A 302 -1.80 5.93 -12.14
C GLY A 302 -0.45 5.29 -11.89
N VAL A 303 -0.01 4.53 -12.88
CA VAL A 303 1.28 3.86 -12.86
C VAL A 303 1.98 4.03 -14.21
N TYR A 304 3.25 4.38 -14.16
CA TYR A 304 4.17 4.17 -15.27
C TYR A 304 4.94 2.88 -15.04
N HIS A 305 5.12 2.06 -16.07
CA HIS A 305 6.07 0.95 -16.00
C HIS A 305 6.65 0.59 -17.36
N ASN A 306 7.87 0.04 -17.36
CA ASN A 306 8.46 -0.53 -18.56
C ASN A 306 7.81 -1.89 -18.92
N PRO A 307 7.96 -2.41 -20.15
CA PRO A 307 7.36 -3.68 -20.56
C PRO A 307 7.79 -4.88 -19.71
N ALA A 308 9.02 -4.84 -19.17
CA ALA A 308 9.55 -5.87 -18.29
C ALA A 308 8.99 -5.81 -16.86
N ALA A 309 8.27 -4.75 -16.49
CA ALA A 309 7.82 -4.46 -15.13
C ALA A 309 8.95 -4.51 -14.08
N THR A 310 10.15 -4.06 -14.48
CA THR A 310 11.35 -3.96 -13.63
C THR A 310 11.62 -2.52 -13.17
N PHE A 311 10.98 -1.54 -13.79
CA PHE A 311 10.97 -0.14 -13.36
C PHE A 311 9.52 0.38 -13.38
N LEU A 312 9.08 0.93 -12.25
CA LEU A 312 7.72 1.41 -12.05
C LEU A 312 7.71 2.76 -11.33
N ILE A 313 6.72 3.59 -11.62
CA ILE A 313 6.44 4.81 -10.89
C ILE A 313 4.96 4.80 -10.53
N TRP A 314 4.65 4.69 -9.25
CA TRP A 314 3.30 4.95 -8.76
C TRP A 314 3.10 6.45 -8.61
N VAL A 315 1.96 6.94 -9.07
CA VAL A 315 1.63 8.37 -9.03
C VAL A 315 0.44 8.61 -8.12
N ASN A 316 0.61 9.58 -7.20
CA ASN A 316 -0.43 10.06 -6.28
C ASN A 316 -1.03 8.99 -5.36
N GLU A 317 -0.17 8.11 -4.83
CA GLU A 317 -0.51 7.21 -3.71
C GLU A 317 -0.20 7.94 -2.39
N GLU A 318 0.70 7.44 -1.54
CA GLU A 318 1.12 8.12 -0.29
C GLU A 318 2.03 9.33 -0.56
N ASP A 319 2.75 9.33 -1.68
CA ASP A 319 3.56 10.44 -2.17
C ASP A 319 3.22 10.72 -3.65
N HIS A 320 3.62 11.88 -4.18
CA HIS A 320 3.39 12.21 -5.59
C HIS A 320 4.00 11.16 -6.51
N LEU A 321 5.22 10.69 -6.21
CA LEU A 321 5.89 9.62 -6.92
C LEU A 321 6.44 8.59 -5.94
N ARG A 322 6.16 7.31 -6.20
CA ARG A 322 6.92 6.18 -5.66
C ARG A 322 7.64 5.47 -6.79
N ILE A 323 8.95 5.68 -6.87
CA ILE A 323 9.81 5.18 -7.96
C ILE A 323 10.42 3.87 -7.49
N ILE A 324 10.27 2.82 -8.29
CA ILE A 324 10.54 1.43 -7.91
C ILE A 324 11.39 0.80 -9.01
N SER A 325 12.48 0.17 -8.61
CA SER A 325 13.23 -0.78 -9.44
C SER A 325 13.19 -2.14 -8.77
N MET A 326 13.02 -3.20 -9.55
CA MET A 326 12.97 -4.58 -9.04
C MET A 326 13.44 -5.60 -10.08
N ALA A 327 13.90 -6.75 -9.58
CA ALA A 327 14.32 -7.89 -10.40
C ALA A 327 13.95 -9.21 -9.71
N PRO A 328 13.62 -10.27 -10.47
CA PRO A 328 13.37 -11.62 -9.93
C PRO A 328 14.68 -12.40 -9.68
N CYS A 329 15.67 -11.74 -9.08
CA CYS A 329 16.96 -12.30 -8.67
C CYS A 329 17.64 -11.40 -7.64
N GLY A 330 18.78 -11.84 -7.11
CA GLY A 330 19.63 -11.08 -6.18
C GLY A 330 20.56 -10.06 -6.81
N ASP A 331 20.33 -9.63 -8.05
CA ASP A 331 21.16 -8.63 -8.73
C ASP A 331 20.83 -7.21 -8.24
N LEU A 332 21.32 -6.88 -7.03
CA LEU A 332 21.06 -5.59 -6.40
C LEU A 332 21.73 -4.45 -7.17
N GLY A 333 22.87 -4.72 -7.82
CA GLY A 333 23.59 -3.76 -8.66
C GLY A 333 22.75 -3.31 -9.85
N ASP A 334 22.18 -4.25 -10.63
CA ASP A 334 21.25 -3.95 -11.73
C ASP A 334 20.03 -3.15 -11.24
N VAL A 335 19.41 -3.59 -10.13
CA VAL A 335 18.24 -2.92 -9.55
C VAL A 335 18.57 -1.48 -9.14
N TYR A 336 19.71 -1.26 -8.48
CA TYR A 336 20.15 0.05 -8.02
C TYR A 336 20.50 0.97 -9.19
N ASN A 337 21.32 0.52 -10.14
CA ASN A 337 21.71 1.30 -11.30
C ASN A 337 20.49 1.71 -12.14
N ARG A 338 19.53 0.79 -12.37
CA ARG A 338 18.27 1.10 -13.05
C ARG A 338 17.46 2.15 -12.30
N LEU A 339 17.41 2.11 -10.96
CA LEU A 339 16.72 3.14 -10.19
C LEU A 339 17.37 4.51 -10.37
N VAL A 340 18.70 4.59 -10.25
CA VAL A 340 19.47 5.84 -10.36
C VAL A 340 19.27 6.48 -11.73
N ASN A 341 19.43 5.70 -12.81
CA ASN A 341 19.28 6.21 -14.17
C ASN A 341 17.84 6.70 -14.44
N GLY A 342 16.84 5.96 -13.97
CA GLY A 342 15.44 6.35 -14.12
C GLY A 342 15.09 7.62 -13.33
N LEU A 343 15.65 7.80 -12.13
CA LEU A 343 15.49 9.02 -11.37
C LEU A 343 16.16 10.22 -12.05
N GLN A 344 17.40 10.06 -12.52
CA GLN A 344 18.13 11.12 -13.23
C GLN A 344 17.38 11.61 -14.47
N GLU A 345 16.65 10.73 -15.16
CA GLU A 345 15.78 11.12 -16.27
C GLU A 345 14.62 12.00 -15.82
N LEU A 346 13.93 11.63 -14.74
CA LEU A 346 12.84 12.42 -14.17
C LEU A 346 13.32 13.81 -13.72
N GLU A 347 14.50 13.88 -13.10
CA GLU A 347 15.10 15.12 -12.58
C GLU A 347 15.47 16.13 -13.68
N LYS A 348 15.49 15.74 -14.96
CA LYS A 348 15.67 16.69 -16.07
C LYS A 348 14.49 17.65 -16.22
N THR A 349 13.30 17.24 -15.80
CA THR A 349 12.05 18.01 -15.98
C THR A 349 11.29 18.27 -14.69
N LEU A 350 11.50 17.44 -13.66
CA LEU A 350 10.88 17.58 -12.35
C LEU A 350 11.89 18.06 -11.31
N THR A 351 11.52 19.09 -10.57
CA THR A 351 12.20 19.47 -9.33
C THR A 351 11.46 18.88 -8.15
N PHE A 352 12.18 18.25 -7.22
CA PHE A 352 11.59 17.60 -6.05
C PHE A 352 11.80 18.42 -4.77
N ALA A 353 10.80 18.40 -3.89
CA ALA A 353 10.81 19.09 -2.61
C ALA A 353 11.88 18.49 -1.68
N ARG A 354 12.84 19.33 -1.28
CA ARG A 354 13.96 18.95 -0.42
C ARG A 354 14.20 20.02 0.64
N SER A 355 14.35 19.59 1.88
CA SER A 355 14.83 20.41 3.00
C SER A 355 16.34 20.21 3.19
N PRO A 356 17.13 21.26 3.44
CA PRO A 356 18.53 21.12 3.84
C PRO A 356 18.72 20.31 5.12
N ARG A 357 17.73 20.32 6.02
CA ARG A 357 17.76 19.59 7.29
C ARG A 357 17.31 18.15 7.15
N TYR A 358 16.18 17.93 6.46
CA TYR A 358 15.51 16.62 6.39
C TYR A 358 15.75 15.83 5.11
N GLY A 359 16.42 16.40 4.11
CA GLY A 359 16.53 15.81 2.78
C GLY A 359 15.22 15.85 2.02
N PHE A 360 14.96 14.83 1.20
CA PHE A 360 13.73 14.78 0.42
C PHE A 360 12.51 14.68 1.33
N LEU A 361 11.50 15.49 1.04
CA LEU A 361 10.33 15.62 1.87
C LEU A 361 9.23 14.64 1.43
N SER A 362 8.60 14.02 2.42
CA SER A 362 7.42 13.15 2.29
C SER A 362 6.35 13.63 3.27
N ALA A 363 5.09 13.28 3.00
CA ALA A 363 4.01 13.50 3.94
C ALA A 363 4.28 12.73 5.25
N CYS A 364 4.70 11.47 5.17
CA CYS A 364 5.02 10.69 6.36
C CYS A 364 6.43 11.03 6.86
N PRO A 365 6.62 11.44 8.13
CA PRO A 365 7.95 11.73 8.66
C PRO A 365 8.88 10.51 8.65
N THR A 366 8.32 9.30 8.59
CA THR A 366 9.10 8.04 8.50
C THR A 366 9.78 7.86 7.14
N ASN A 367 9.35 8.57 6.10
CA ASN A 367 9.86 8.46 4.73
C ASN A 367 10.75 9.65 4.34
N LEU A 368 11.18 10.48 5.30
CA LEU A 368 12.15 11.56 5.07
C LEU A 368 13.56 11.03 4.77
N GLY A 369 14.45 11.95 4.38
CA GLY A 369 15.86 11.67 4.16
C GLY A 369 16.14 11.26 2.73
N THR A 370 16.68 10.06 2.57
CA THR A 370 16.84 9.40 1.27
C THR A 370 15.51 8.97 0.66
N THR A 371 14.50 8.76 1.52
CA THR A 371 13.23 8.05 1.25
C THR A 371 13.41 6.59 0.81
N LEU A 372 14.66 6.09 0.82
CA LEU A 372 15.04 4.84 0.20
C LEU A 372 14.70 3.66 1.10
N ARG A 373 14.02 2.68 0.52
CA ARG A 373 13.95 1.33 1.06
C ARG A 373 14.40 0.32 0.00
N ALA A 374 15.57 -0.24 0.22
CA ALA A 374 16.06 -1.42 -0.47
C ALA A 374 15.64 -2.67 0.31
N SER A 375 15.22 -3.70 -0.41
CA SER A 375 14.71 -4.95 0.15
C SER A 375 15.04 -6.14 -0.75
N VAL A 376 15.21 -7.31 -0.14
CA VAL A 376 15.25 -8.59 -0.83
C VAL A 376 14.24 -9.56 -0.22
N HIS A 377 13.57 -10.33 -1.08
CA HIS A 377 12.92 -11.57 -0.66
C HIS A 377 13.95 -12.68 -0.71
N ILE A 378 14.25 -13.26 0.44
CA ILE A 378 15.28 -14.27 0.61
C ILE A 378 14.72 -15.47 1.37
N ARG A 379 15.18 -16.68 1.00
CA ARG A 379 14.79 -17.93 1.64
C ARG A 379 15.96 -18.53 2.41
N LEU A 380 15.87 -18.52 3.73
CA LEU A 380 16.89 -19.02 4.66
C LEU A 380 16.27 -20.06 5.62
N PRO A 381 16.01 -21.31 5.16
CA PRO A 381 15.18 -22.27 5.88
C PRO A 381 15.78 -22.81 7.19
N LEU A 382 17.09 -22.71 7.39
CA LEU A 382 17.75 -23.12 8.63
C LEU A 382 17.85 -21.94 9.60
N LEU A 383 18.37 -20.79 9.15
CA LEU A 383 18.51 -19.59 9.96
C LEU A 383 17.16 -19.06 10.42
N SER A 384 16.10 -19.18 9.61
CA SER A 384 14.74 -18.80 10.03
C SER A 384 14.20 -19.61 11.21
N LYS A 385 14.77 -20.79 11.49
CA LYS A 385 14.41 -21.61 12.66
C LYS A 385 15.21 -21.23 13.90
N ASP A 386 16.38 -20.61 13.71
CA ASP A 386 17.20 -20.03 14.77
C ASP A 386 16.86 -18.53 14.93
N ASN A 387 15.66 -18.28 15.46
CA ASN A 387 15.14 -16.91 15.57
C ASN A 387 16.01 -16.00 16.44
N GLU A 388 16.69 -16.56 17.46
CA GLU A 388 17.59 -15.78 18.32
C GLU A 388 18.79 -15.26 17.52
N ARG A 389 19.45 -16.13 16.76
CA ARG A 389 20.57 -15.75 15.88
C ARG A 389 20.14 -14.79 14.77
N LEU A 390 19.00 -15.06 14.12
CA LEU A 390 18.47 -14.23 13.05
C LEU A 390 18.18 -12.80 13.51
N VAL A 391 17.48 -12.65 14.64
CA VAL A 391 17.15 -11.33 15.21
C VAL A 391 18.42 -10.60 15.65
N ALA A 392 19.36 -11.29 16.31
CA ALA A 392 20.61 -10.69 16.74
C ALA A 392 21.42 -10.13 15.55
N LEU A 393 21.57 -10.92 14.48
CA LEU A 393 22.24 -10.48 13.25
C LEU A 393 21.52 -9.30 12.61
N ALA A 394 20.19 -9.36 12.48
CA ALA A 394 19.43 -8.27 11.86
C ALA A 394 19.52 -6.97 12.67
N ASP A 395 19.51 -7.03 14.00
CA ASP A 395 19.68 -5.86 14.85
C ASP A 395 21.10 -5.27 14.75
N GLU A 396 22.14 -6.12 14.78
CA GLU A 396 23.53 -5.69 14.59
C GLU A 396 23.72 -5.00 13.23
N LEU A 397 23.17 -5.59 12.17
CA LEU A 397 23.28 -5.13 10.78
C LEU A 397 22.25 -4.04 10.41
N GLN A 398 21.43 -3.60 11.36
CA GLN A 398 20.40 -2.57 11.17
C GLN A 398 19.40 -2.88 10.04
N LEU A 399 19.04 -4.16 9.94
CA LEU A 399 18.05 -4.69 9.03
C LEU A 399 16.67 -4.79 9.69
N GLN A 400 15.62 -4.73 8.90
CA GLN A 400 14.26 -5.02 9.31
C GLN A 400 13.80 -6.28 8.59
N ILE A 401 13.33 -7.26 9.36
CA ILE A 401 12.76 -8.52 8.86
C ILE A 401 11.23 -8.41 8.89
N ARG A 402 10.59 -8.82 7.79
CA ARG A 402 9.13 -8.93 7.66
C ARG A 402 8.77 -10.24 6.94
N GLY A 403 7.53 -10.70 7.09
CA GLY A 403 6.97 -11.68 6.15
C GLY A 403 6.76 -11.06 4.76
N THR A 404 6.52 -11.90 3.75
CA THR A 404 6.38 -11.47 2.35
C THR A 404 5.12 -10.66 2.06
N GLY A 405 4.11 -10.73 2.94
CA GLY A 405 2.90 -9.92 2.83
C GLY A 405 3.02 -8.50 3.39
N GLY A 406 4.19 -8.12 3.92
CA GLY A 406 4.45 -6.80 4.48
C GLY A 406 4.57 -6.79 6.01
N GLU A 407 4.38 -5.62 6.62
CA GLU A 407 4.51 -5.45 8.07
C GLU A 407 3.53 -6.36 8.82
N HIS A 408 4.01 -7.00 9.90
CA HIS A 408 3.22 -7.93 10.73
C HIS A 408 2.75 -9.23 10.06
N THR A 409 3.27 -9.58 8.88
CA THR A 409 2.96 -10.88 8.24
C THR A 409 3.94 -11.98 8.66
N ALA A 410 3.47 -13.23 8.69
CA ALA A 410 4.26 -14.38 9.13
C ALA A 410 5.34 -14.76 8.10
N ILE A 411 6.44 -15.32 8.59
CA ILE A 411 7.48 -15.95 7.76
C ILE A 411 7.01 -17.37 7.44
N GLU A 412 6.81 -17.66 6.15
CA GLU A 412 6.40 -18.98 5.65
C GLU A 412 7.54 -19.62 4.86
N ASP A 413 7.81 -20.91 5.12
CA ASP A 413 8.85 -21.69 4.45
C ASP A 413 10.27 -21.08 4.43
N GLY A 414 10.57 -20.26 5.44
CA GLY A 414 11.84 -19.55 5.59
C GLY A 414 12.00 -18.36 4.65
N VAL A 415 10.94 -17.94 3.96
CA VAL A 415 10.94 -16.79 3.05
C VAL A 415 10.58 -15.52 3.80
N MET A 416 11.45 -14.51 3.69
CA MET A 416 11.34 -13.25 4.42
C MET A 416 11.69 -12.05 3.53
N ASP A 417 11.05 -10.90 3.81
CA ASP A 417 11.42 -9.58 3.28
C ASP A 417 12.41 -8.93 4.24
N ILE A 418 13.66 -8.75 3.78
CA ILE A 418 14.72 -8.11 4.54
C ILE A 418 15.06 -6.77 3.89
N SER A 419 15.02 -5.70 4.68
CA SER A 419 15.24 -4.33 4.21
C SER A 419 16.10 -3.49 5.15
N ASN A 420 16.67 -2.40 4.65
CA ASN A 420 17.33 -1.41 5.50
C ASN A 420 16.33 -0.78 6.50
N ARG A 421 16.69 -0.72 7.79
CA ARG A 421 15.86 -0.08 8.83
C ARG A 421 15.94 1.44 8.75
N ARG A 422 17.12 1.98 8.48
CA ARG A 422 17.44 3.41 8.49
C ARG A 422 17.11 4.08 7.16
N ARG A 423 16.68 5.35 7.19
CA ARG A 423 16.36 6.17 5.99
C ARG A 423 16.93 7.58 6.04
N LEU A 424 17.02 8.16 7.24
CA LEU A 424 17.55 9.51 7.52
C LEU A 424 18.95 9.43 8.14
N GLY A 425 19.83 10.37 7.78
CA GLY A 425 21.21 10.49 8.29
C GLY A 425 22.28 9.76 7.46
N PHE A 426 21.87 9.07 6.40
CA PHE A 426 22.74 8.26 5.54
C PHE A 426 22.53 8.64 4.08
N THR A 427 23.53 8.42 3.24
CA THR A 427 23.35 8.56 1.79
C THR A 427 22.63 7.35 1.22
N GLU A 428 22.08 7.49 0.01
CA GLU A 428 21.43 6.39 -0.72
C GLU A 428 22.40 5.21 -0.91
N PHE A 429 23.65 5.49 -1.25
CA PHE A 429 24.69 4.48 -1.38
C PHE A 429 25.00 3.76 -0.08
N GLU A 430 25.16 4.48 1.03
CA GLU A 430 25.43 3.88 2.36
C GLU A 430 24.32 2.90 2.77
N LEU A 431 23.05 3.23 2.49
CA LEU A 431 21.92 2.35 2.82
C LEU A 431 21.88 1.09 1.96
N VAL A 432 22.15 1.21 0.66
CA VAL A 432 22.17 0.05 -0.25
C VAL A 432 23.38 -0.85 0.05
N LYS A 433 24.54 -0.26 0.37
CA LYS A 433 25.72 -1.03 0.76
C LYS A 433 25.51 -1.75 2.10
N SER A 434 24.92 -1.08 3.09
CA SER A 434 24.55 -1.70 4.36
C SER A 434 23.59 -2.87 4.18
N LEU A 435 22.63 -2.79 3.25
CA LEU A 435 21.77 -3.92 2.92
C LEU A 435 22.59 -5.07 2.30
N GLN A 436 23.42 -4.78 1.30
CA GLN A 436 24.29 -5.78 0.66
C GLN A 436 25.12 -6.53 1.70
N ASP A 437 25.86 -5.82 2.55
CA ASP A 437 26.72 -6.41 3.58
C ASP A 437 25.90 -7.28 4.54
N GLY A 438 24.71 -6.80 4.91
CA GLY A 438 23.80 -7.52 5.78
C GLY A 438 23.24 -8.80 5.16
N ILE A 439 22.86 -8.78 3.88
CA ILE A 439 22.38 -9.97 3.17
C ILE A 439 23.48 -11.00 2.99
N VAL A 440 24.71 -10.57 2.65
CA VAL A 440 25.87 -11.46 2.57
C VAL A 440 26.12 -12.15 3.90
N ALA A 441 26.07 -11.43 5.02
CA ALA A 441 26.23 -12.02 6.35
C ALA A 441 25.16 -13.06 6.69
N LEU A 442 23.90 -12.81 6.31
CA LEU A 442 22.80 -13.76 6.52
C LEU A 442 22.93 -15.02 5.65
N ILE A 443 23.35 -14.87 4.39
CA ILE A 443 23.64 -16.00 3.50
C ILE A 443 24.77 -16.86 4.08
N ASN A 444 25.87 -16.25 4.52
CA ASN A 444 26.97 -16.97 5.15
C ASN A 444 26.52 -17.75 6.39
N ALA A 445 25.64 -17.16 7.21
CA ALA A 445 25.10 -17.84 8.39
C ALA A 445 24.21 -19.05 8.04
N GLU A 446 23.46 -18.99 6.93
CA GLU A 446 22.70 -20.13 6.41
C GLU A 446 23.63 -21.24 5.89
N GLU A 447 24.67 -20.89 5.13
CA GLU A 447 25.67 -21.83 4.60
C GLU A 447 26.43 -22.57 5.71
N GLU A 448 26.75 -21.89 6.81
CA GLU A 448 27.33 -22.51 8.00
C GLU A 448 26.40 -23.57 8.60
N LEU A 449 25.10 -23.28 8.70
CA LEU A 449 24.11 -24.22 9.21
C LEU A 449 23.91 -25.41 8.26
N GLU A 450 23.94 -25.18 6.94
CA GLU A 450 23.88 -26.25 5.94
C GLU A 450 25.07 -27.19 6.05
N THR A 451 26.28 -26.66 6.24
CA THR A 451 27.52 -27.44 6.38
C THR A 451 27.51 -28.25 7.68
N ALA A 452 27.15 -27.62 8.81
CA ALA A 452 27.04 -28.30 10.10
C ALA A 452 26.02 -29.44 10.09
N GLY A 453 24.93 -29.30 9.33
CA GLY A 453 23.92 -30.35 9.15
C GLY A 453 24.33 -31.51 8.23
N GLN A 454 25.41 -31.37 7.45
CA GLN A 454 25.97 -32.44 6.61
C GLN A 454 27.03 -33.27 7.34
N GLU A 455 27.65 -32.71 8.38
CA GLU A 455 28.68 -33.37 9.19
C GLU A 455 28.15 -34.17 10.39
N GLY A 456 26.89 -33.97 10.77
CA GLY A 456 26.19 -34.68 11.86
C GLY A 456 25.14 -35.67 11.35
#